data_AF-A0A4Z1K8S6-F1
#
_entry.id   AF-A0A4Z1K8S6-F1
#
_cell.length_a   1.000
_cell.length_b   1.000
_cell.length_c   1.000
_cell.angle_alpha   90.00
_cell.angle_beta   90.00
_cell.angle_gamma   90.00
#
_symmetry.space_group_name_H-M   'P 1'
#
loop_
_entity.id
_entity.type
_entity.pdbx_description
1 polymer ?
#
loop_
_entity_poly.entity_id
_entity_poly.type
_entity_poly.pdbx_seq_one_letter_code
_entity_poly.pdbx_strand_id
1 'polypeptide(L)'
;MVESASDDILEDAQNVDVAFLVVGDPFGATTHTDLVLRARSLNIQISTIPNASIMSAIGATGLQLYNFGQTVSMVFFTENWKPASFYDRIRENRNIGLHTLVLLDIKVKEQTMENMARGRKIYEPPRYMTVGQCASQMLEIEELKTENGEGGVYNEESLCVGAARVGCKDEKFVSGTLKQLCDADEQLGGPLHSLVLLGRRTHELEHDYVREFAVDKGVWDTIWKRDYEGKV
;
A
#
# COMPACT_ATOMS: atom_id res chain seq x y z
N MET A 1 -0.72 -20.50 -4.85
CA MET A 1 -0.02 -19.38 -4.19
C MET A 1 1.41 -19.84 -3.95
N VAL A 2 2.39 -18.95 -3.88
CA VAL A 2 3.82 -19.32 -3.78
C VAL A 2 4.07 -20.19 -2.54
N GLU A 3 3.40 -19.89 -1.44
CA GLU A 3 3.53 -20.58 -0.16
C GLU A 3 2.90 -21.99 -0.17
N SER A 4 1.90 -22.21 -1.02
CA SER A 4 1.21 -23.51 -1.16
C SER A 4 1.91 -24.45 -2.15
N ALA A 5 2.81 -23.91 -2.97
CA ALA A 5 3.52 -24.62 -4.02
C ALA A 5 5.04 -24.55 -3.82
N SER A 6 5.50 -24.27 -2.59
CA SER A 6 6.93 -24.17 -2.29
C SER A 6 7.68 -25.47 -2.59
N ASP A 7 7.01 -26.60 -2.39
CA ASP A 7 7.62 -27.92 -2.54
C ASP A 7 7.92 -28.18 -4.01
N ASP A 8 6.98 -27.82 -4.90
CA ASP A 8 7.17 -27.88 -6.36
C ASP A 8 8.26 -26.90 -6.83
N ILE A 9 8.35 -25.70 -6.22
CA ILE A 9 9.37 -24.69 -6.60
C ILE A 9 10.77 -25.13 -6.18
N LEU A 10 10.88 -25.79 -5.03
CA LEU A 10 12.16 -26.26 -4.48
C LEU A 10 12.51 -27.68 -4.93
N GLU A 11 11.62 -28.34 -5.69
CA GLU A 11 11.85 -29.66 -6.25
C GLU A 11 13.12 -29.65 -7.11
N ASP A 12 14.02 -30.60 -6.86
CA ASP A 12 15.32 -30.75 -7.53
C ASP A 12 16.26 -29.53 -7.46
N ALA A 13 15.95 -28.47 -6.72
CA ALA A 13 16.80 -27.27 -6.62
C ALA A 13 18.15 -27.53 -5.92
N GLN A 14 18.37 -28.73 -5.37
CA GLN A 14 19.70 -29.20 -4.92
C GLN A 14 20.60 -29.65 -6.07
N ASN A 15 20.02 -30.07 -7.19
CA ASN A 15 20.70 -30.73 -8.31
C ASN A 15 20.76 -29.85 -9.56
N VAL A 16 19.82 -28.90 -9.70
CA VAL A 16 19.72 -28.00 -10.86
C VAL A 16 19.53 -26.54 -10.44
N ASP A 17 19.93 -25.62 -11.32
CA ASP A 17 19.68 -24.19 -11.12
C ASP A 17 18.20 -23.87 -11.38
N VAL A 18 17.51 -23.36 -10.35
CA VAL A 18 16.11 -22.92 -10.43
C VAL A 18 16.02 -21.41 -10.24
N ALA A 19 15.32 -20.73 -11.14
CA ALA A 19 15.07 -19.29 -11.06
C ALA A 19 13.60 -19.02 -10.70
N PHE A 20 13.38 -18.29 -9.60
CA PHE A 20 12.06 -17.83 -9.17
C PHE A 20 11.92 -16.33 -9.44
N LEU A 21 11.12 -15.98 -10.44
CA LEU A 21 10.92 -14.59 -10.87
C LEU A 21 9.65 -14.02 -10.24
N VAL A 22 9.79 -12.82 -9.67
CA VAL A 22 8.70 -12.10 -8.99
C VAL A 22 8.62 -10.66 -9.51
N VAL A 23 7.44 -10.05 -9.34
CA VAL A 23 7.25 -8.64 -9.68
C VAL A 23 7.91 -7.78 -8.62
N GLY A 24 8.71 -6.81 -9.06
CA GLY A 24 9.43 -5.91 -8.17
C GLY A 24 10.60 -6.58 -7.47
N ASP A 25 10.78 -6.27 -6.18
CA ASP A 25 11.85 -6.81 -5.36
C ASP A 25 11.39 -8.05 -4.56
N PRO A 26 12.21 -9.12 -4.48
CA PRO A 26 11.87 -10.33 -3.74
C PRO A 26 11.52 -10.13 -2.26
N PHE A 27 11.97 -9.06 -1.62
CA PHE A 27 11.79 -8.83 -0.18
C PHE A 27 11.11 -7.50 0.17
N GLY A 28 10.80 -6.65 -0.80
CA GLY A 28 10.28 -5.31 -0.56
C GLY A 28 8.92 -5.26 0.18
N ALA A 29 8.01 -6.18 -0.12
CA ALA A 29 6.68 -6.24 0.50
C ALA A 29 6.04 -7.63 0.33
N THR A 30 6.85 -8.68 0.49
CA THR A 30 6.42 -10.06 0.23
C THR A 30 6.70 -10.95 1.44
N THR A 31 6.14 -12.14 1.40
CA THR A 31 6.35 -13.25 2.35
C THR A 31 7.46 -14.19 1.89
N HIS A 32 8.21 -13.87 0.83
CA HIS A 32 9.17 -14.80 0.20
C HIS A 32 10.36 -15.17 1.08
N THR A 33 10.57 -14.46 2.19
CA THR A 33 11.49 -14.90 3.26
C THR A 33 11.14 -16.30 3.77
N ASP A 34 9.86 -16.69 3.81
CA ASP A 34 9.43 -18.05 4.16
C ASP A 34 9.98 -19.10 3.19
N LEU A 35 9.91 -18.84 1.88
CA LEU A 35 10.48 -19.72 0.85
C LEU A 35 12.00 -19.87 1.03
N VAL A 36 12.68 -18.77 1.34
CA VAL A 36 14.12 -18.77 1.65
C VAL A 36 14.45 -19.60 2.89
N LEU A 37 13.62 -19.52 3.94
CA LEU A 37 13.79 -20.32 5.15
C LEU A 37 13.60 -21.82 4.87
N ARG A 38 12.58 -22.19 4.08
CA ARG A 38 12.35 -23.59 3.66
C ARG A 38 13.54 -24.13 2.86
N ALA A 39 14.01 -23.39 1.86
CA ALA A 39 15.17 -23.77 1.06
C ALA A 39 16.44 -23.95 1.91
N ARG A 40 16.68 -23.04 2.87
CA ARG A 40 17.80 -23.19 3.83
C ARG A 40 17.67 -24.43 4.71
N SER A 41 16.46 -24.78 5.16
CA SER A 41 16.24 -25.99 5.96
C SER A 41 16.55 -27.28 5.18
N LEU A 42 16.45 -27.22 3.86
CA LEU A 42 16.81 -28.29 2.93
C LEU A 42 18.28 -28.18 2.45
N ASN A 43 19.10 -27.30 3.03
CA ASN A 43 20.47 -27.03 2.59
C ASN A 43 20.60 -26.66 1.09
N ILE A 44 19.56 -26.08 0.49
CA ILE A 44 19.61 -25.55 -0.87
C ILE A 44 20.36 -24.21 -0.84
N GLN A 45 21.35 -24.05 -1.71
CA GLN A 45 22.06 -22.79 -1.86
C GLN A 45 21.16 -21.77 -2.57
N ILE A 46 21.09 -20.56 -2.04
CA ILE A 46 20.21 -19.50 -2.55
C ILE A 46 21.06 -18.28 -2.90
N SER A 47 20.74 -17.65 -4.03
CA SER A 47 21.20 -16.31 -4.39
C SER A 47 19.99 -15.41 -4.60
N THR A 48 20.07 -14.17 -4.14
CA THR A 48 19.02 -13.16 -4.36
C THR A 48 19.55 -12.08 -5.30
N ILE A 49 18.75 -11.75 -6.31
CA ILE A 49 19.00 -10.63 -7.21
C ILE A 49 17.97 -9.54 -6.88
N PRO A 50 18.36 -8.41 -6.28
CA PRO A 50 17.45 -7.33 -5.93
C PRO A 50 16.96 -6.60 -7.19
N ASN A 51 15.83 -5.91 -7.08
CA ASN A 51 15.26 -5.11 -8.16
C ASN A 51 14.55 -3.86 -7.61
N ALA A 52 13.97 -3.04 -8.49
CA ALA A 52 13.13 -1.91 -8.07
C ALA A 52 11.92 -2.40 -7.25
N SER A 53 11.64 -1.71 -6.14
CA SER A 53 10.50 -1.96 -5.27
C SER A 53 9.60 -0.73 -5.20
N ILE A 54 8.30 -0.93 -4.99
CA ILE A 54 7.37 0.18 -4.67
C ILE A 54 7.85 0.97 -3.44
N MET A 55 8.50 0.29 -2.49
CA MET A 55 9.05 0.89 -1.27
C MET A 55 10.06 2.02 -1.57
N SER A 56 10.87 1.86 -2.62
CA SER A 56 11.82 2.89 -3.06
C SER A 56 11.22 3.78 -4.15
N ALA A 57 10.44 3.19 -5.06
CA ALA A 57 9.89 3.90 -6.22
C ALA A 57 8.84 4.94 -5.84
N ILE A 58 8.17 4.80 -4.68
CA ILE A 58 7.21 5.80 -4.19
C ILE A 58 7.83 7.19 -3.99
N GLY A 59 9.15 7.30 -3.88
CA GLY A 59 9.85 8.58 -3.88
C GLY A 59 9.60 9.42 -5.15
N ALA A 60 9.11 8.81 -6.24
CA ALA A 60 8.65 9.51 -7.44
C ALA A 60 7.49 10.49 -7.17
N THR A 61 6.77 10.33 -6.06
CA THR A 61 5.76 11.30 -5.57
C THR A 61 6.37 12.63 -5.12
N GLY A 62 7.70 12.73 -5.01
CA GLY A 62 8.40 13.91 -4.48
C GLY A 62 8.56 13.92 -2.96
N LEU A 63 7.91 12.97 -2.27
CA LEU A 63 8.08 12.78 -0.83
C LEU A 63 9.42 12.13 -0.52
N GLN A 64 10.06 12.61 0.53
CA GLN A 64 11.39 12.20 0.97
C GLN A 64 11.30 10.82 1.63
N LEU A 65 11.97 9.83 1.04
CA LEU A 65 11.91 8.45 1.53
C LEU A 65 12.33 8.29 3.00
N TYR A 66 13.22 9.15 3.51
CA TYR A 66 13.64 9.13 4.91
C TYR A 66 12.56 9.63 5.88
N ASN A 67 11.51 10.30 5.39
CA ASN A 67 10.35 10.73 6.15
C ASN A 67 9.20 9.71 6.11
N PHE A 68 9.39 8.52 5.54
CA PHE A 68 8.41 7.43 5.62
C PHE A 68 8.62 6.60 6.88
N GLY A 69 7.53 6.31 7.58
CA GLY A 69 7.50 5.41 8.72
C GLY A 69 7.19 3.98 8.33
N GLN A 70 6.59 3.24 9.26
CA GLN A 70 6.17 1.86 9.00
C GLN A 70 5.14 1.82 7.86
N THR A 71 5.41 1.00 6.85
CA THR A 71 4.44 0.71 5.78
C THR A 71 3.34 -0.20 6.29
N VAL A 72 2.10 0.04 5.84
CA VAL A 72 0.91 -0.73 6.23
C VAL A 72 0.22 -1.30 4.99
N SER A 73 -0.63 -2.30 5.20
CA SER A 73 -1.46 -2.89 4.14
C SER A 73 -2.93 -2.68 4.45
N MET A 74 -3.68 -2.19 3.46
CA MET A 74 -5.14 -2.15 3.48
C MET A 74 -5.68 -3.42 2.82
N VAL A 75 -6.64 -4.07 3.48
CA VAL A 75 -7.33 -5.26 2.95
C VAL A 75 -8.77 -4.93 2.61
N PHE A 76 -9.38 -5.65 1.68
CA PHE A 76 -10.81 -5.44 1.39
C PHE A 76 -11.66 -5.76 2.61
N PHE A 77 -12.56 -4.84 2.95
CA PHE A 77 -13.57 -5.09 3.95
C PHE A 77 -14.66 -6.02 3.42
N THR A 78 -15.23 -6.77 4.34
CA THR A 78 -16.48 -7.51 4.14
C THR A 78 -17.50 -7.01 5.16
N GLU A 79 -18.77 -7.37 4.98
CA GLU A 79 -19.84 -6.96 5.90
C GLU A 79 -19.53 -7.29 7.37
N ASN A 80 -18.89 -8.44 7.61
CA ASN A 80 -18.63 -8.98 8.96
C ASN A 80 -17.16 -8.89 9.38
N TRP A 81 -16.27 -8.35 8.54
CA TRP A 81 -14.85 -8.30 8.83
C TRP A 81 -14.21 -7.02 8.27
N LYS A 82 -13.86 -6.12 9.20
CA LYS A 82 -13.26 -4.81 8.95
C LYS A 82 -12.02 -4.63 9.84
N PRO A 83 -10.90 -5.28 9.50
CA PRO A 83 -9.70 -5.22 10.34
C PRO A 83 -9.11 -3.81 10.33
N ALA A 84 -8.80 -3.28 11.51
CA ALA A 84 -8.31 -1.92 11.71
C ALA A 84 -6.84 -1.87 12.17
N SER A 85 -6.07 -2.96 12.03
CA SER A 85 -4.68 -3.03 12.53
C SER A 85 -3.76 -2.00 11.88
N PHE A 86 -4.06 -1.56 10.65
CA PHE A 86 -3.33 -0.50 9.95
C PHE A 86 -3.43 0.86 10.69
N TYR A 87 -4.55 1.11 11.38
CA TYR A 87 -4.86 2.41 11.99
C TYR A 87 -3.86 2.78 13.09
N ASP A 88 -3.53 1.82 13.96
CA ASP A 88 -2.58 2.03 15.06
C ASP A 88 -1.16 2.26 14.56
N ARG A 89 -0.78 1.62 13.44
CA ARG A 89 0.52 1.85 12.79
C ARG A 89 0.60 3.22 12.11
N ILE A 90 -0.50 3.65 11.47
CA ILE A 90 -0.60 5.03 10.96
C ILE A 90 -0.48 6.02 12.12
N ARG A 91 -1.12 5.76 13.26
CA ARG A 91 -1.02 6.59 14.47
C ARG A 91 0.41 6.72 14.96
N GLU A 92 1.14 5.61 15.04
CA GLU A 92 2.55 5.59 15.41
C GLU A 92 3.38 6.51 14.49
N ASN A 93 3.25 6.34 13.17
CA ASN A 93 3.94 7.20 12.20
C ASN A 93 3.57 8.68 12.35
N ARG A 94 2.26 8.98 12.44
CA ARG A 94 1.77 10.37 12.47
C ARG A 94 2.16 11.09 13.76
N ASN A 95 2.25 10.37 14.89
CA ASN A 95 2.71 10.91 16.17
C ASN A 95 4.15 11.44 16.10
N ILE A 96 5.01 10.80 15.29
CA ILE A 96 6.39 11.25 15.06
C ILE A 96 6.56 12.00 13.74
N GLY A 97 5.44 12.33 13.07
CA GLY A 97 5.39 13.18 11.89
C GLY A 97 5.71 12.49 10.56
N LEU A 98 5.85 11.17 10.50
CA LEU A 98 6.26 10.44 9.28
C LEU A 98 5.08 10.18 8.33
N HIS A 99 5.36 10.16 7.03
CA HIS A 99 4.43 9.67 6.01
C HIS A 99 4.20 8.17 6.16
N THR A 100 3.03 7.71 5.71
CA THR A 100 2.72 6.28 5.69
C THR A 100 2.39 5.84 4.27
N LEU A 101 3.20 4.93 3.73
CA LEU A 101 2.83 4.16 2.54
C LEU A 101 1.81 3.09 2.94
N VAL A 102 0.68 3.10 2.23
CA VAL A 102 -0.42 2.14 2.36
C VAL A 102 -0.44 1.30 1.09
N LEU A 103 -0.04 0.04 1.23
CA LEU A 103 -0.13 -0.96 0.17
C LEU A 103 -1.58 -1.45 0.07
N LEU A 104 -2.08 -1.59 -1.15
CA LEU A 104 -3.49 -1.91 -1.39
C LEU A 104 -3.67 -3.38 -1.75
N ASP A 105 -4.75 -3.97 -1.26
CA ASP A 105 -5.04 -5.39 -1.41
C ASP A 105 -5.11 -5.85 -2.87
N ILE A 106 -4.63 -7.08 -3.09
CA ILE A 106 -4.65 -7.75 -4.38
C ILE A 106 -5.23 -9.14 -4.18
N LYS A 107 -6.44 -9.35 -4.68
CA LYS A 107 -7.14 -10.63 -4.65
C LYS A 107 -7.05 -11.28 -6.02
N VAL A 108 -6.09 -12.19 -6.16
CA VAL A 108 -5.89 -13.01 -7.37
C VAL A 108 -6.18 -14.48 -7.09
N LYS A 109 -6.90 -15.13 -7.99
CA LYS A 109 -7.25 -16.57 -7.87
C LYS A 109 -7.94 -16.92 -6.54
N GLU A 110 -8.84 -16.04 -6.06
CA GLU A 110 -9.68 -16.38 -4.92
C GLU A 110 -10.85 -17.29 -5.34
N GLN A 111 -11.25 -18.18 -4.44
CA GLN A 111 -12.48 -18.97 -4.58
C GLN A 111 -13.52 -18.39 -3.64
N THR A 112 -14.78 -18.35 -4.05
CA THR A 112 -15.88 -18.01 -3.14
C THR A 112 -15.94 -19.04 -2.01
N MET A 113 -16.43 -18.63 -0.82
CA MET A 113 -16.61 -19.56 0.30
C MET A 113 -17.48 -20.77 -0.10
N GLU A 114 -18.48 -20.55 -0.96
CA GLU A 114 -19.31 -21.63 -1.50
C GLU A 114 -18.53 -22.60 -2.39
N ASN A 115 -17.72 -22.07 -3.31
CA ASN A 115 -16.90 -22.90 -4.19
C ASN A 115 -15.84 -23.67 -3.40
N MET A 116 -15.23 -23.04 -2.39
CA MET A 116 -14.29 -23.67 -1.47
C MET A 116 -14.96 -24.79 -0.65
N ALA A 117 -16.13 -24.52 -0.06
CA ALA A 117 -16.88 -25.50 0.72
C ALA A 117 -17.33 -26.71 -0.13
N ARG A 118 -17.54 -26.51 -1.44
CA ARG A 118 -17.91 -27.56 -2.40
C ARG A 118 -16.72 -28.19 -3.14
N GLY A 119 -15.49 -27.81 -2.81
CA GLY A 119 -14.27 -28.30 -3.47
C GLY A 119 -14.16 -27.93 -4.95
N ARG A 120 -14.91 -26.92 -5.42
CA ARG A 120 -14.93 -26.47 -6.81
C ARG A 120 -13.82 -25.46 -7.03
N LYS A 121 -12.86 -25.79 -7.89
CA LYS A 121 -11.75 -24.90 -8.29
C LYS A 121 -12.19 -23.84 -9.29
N ILE A 122 -13.20 -23.04 -8.93
CA ILE A 122 -13.69 -21.93 -9.73
C ILE A 122 -13.16 -20.64 -9.09
N TYR A 123 -12.32 -19.93 -9.84
CA TYR A 123 -11.64 -18.73 -9.39
C TYR A 123 -12.37 -17.48 -9.87
N GLU A 124 -12.47 -16.50 -8.98
CA GLU A 124 -12.99 -15.18 -9.32
C GLU A 124 -11.97 -14.38 -10.15
N PRO A 125 -12.44 -13.41 -10.97
CA PRO A 125 -11.55 -12.50 -11.66
C PRO A 125 -10.68 -11.72 -10.66
N PRO A 126 -9.44 -11.38 -11.02
CA PRO A 126 -8.57 -10.56 -10.18
C PRO A 126 -9.24 -9.26 -9.74
N ARG A 127 -9.17 -8.97 -8.45
CA ARG A 127 -9.62 -7.70 -7.87
C ARG A 127 -8.42 -6.97 -7.28
N TYR A 128 -8.26 -5.72 -7.68
CA TYR A 128 -7.21 -4.83 -7.19
C TYR A 128 -7.89 -3.67 -6.47
N MET A 129 -7.50 -3.43 -5.23
CA MET A 129 -8.06 -2.32 -4.47
C MET A 129 -7.62 -0.99 -5.07
N THR A 130 -8.57 -0.07 -5.22
CA THR A 130 -8.32 1.28 -5.74
C THR A 130 -7.99 2.27 -4.62
N VAL A 131 -7.54 3.48 -4.99
CA VAL A 131 -7.23 4.52 -4.00
C VAL A 131 -8.52 5.02 -3.37
N GLY A 132 -9.58 5.18 -4.16
CA GLY A 132 -10.89 5.59 -3.68
C GLY A 132 -11.50 4.62 -2.67
N GLN A 133 -11.36 3.32 -2.92
CA GLN A 133 -11.77 2.28 -1.96
C GLN A 133 -10.96 2.34 -0.67
N CYS A 134 -9.63 2.46 -0.77
CA CYS A 134 -8.76 2.59 0.40
C CYS A 134 -9.12 3.82 1.22
N ALA A 135 -9.25 4.99 0.60
CA ALA A 135 -9.60 6.24 1.26
C ALA A 135 -10.95 6.14 1.98
N SER A 136 -11.96 5.54 1.33
CA SER A 136 -13.28 5.32 1.91
C SER A 136 -13.22 4.39 3.14
N GLN A 137 -12.49 3.26 3.04
CA GLN A 137 -12.30 2.35 4.17
C GLN A 137 -11.51 3.00 5.32
N MET A 138 -10.54 3.87 5.01
CA MET A 138 -9.82 4.63 6.03
C MET A 138 -10.76 5.56 6.79
N LEU A 139 -11.62 6.33 6.09
CA LEU A 139 -12.60 7.22 6.72
C LEU A 139 -13.62 6.46 7.57
N GLU A 140 -14.09 5.31 7.10
CA GLU A 140 -14.97 4.44 7.87
C GLU A 140 -14.36 4.00 9.20
N ILE A 141 -13.08 3.59 9.20
CA ILE A 141 -12.39 3.21 10.44
C ILE A 141 -12.14 4.42 11.34
N GLU A 142 -11.84 5.59 10.79
CA GLU A 142 -11.68 6.82 11.58
C GLU A 142 -12.97 7.21 12.31
N GLU A 143 -14.12 7.10 11.65
CA GLU A 143 -15.44 7.34 12.25
C GLU A 143 -15.68 6.35 13.40
N LEU A 144 -15.51 5.05 13.15
CA LEU A 144 -15.67 4.01 14.17
C LEU A 144 -14.70 4.20 15.35
N LYS A 145 -13.46 4.61 15.10
CA LYS A 145 -12.48 4.86 16.17
C LYS A 145 -12.81 6.13 16.96
N THR A 146 -13.34 7.15 16.29
CA THR A 146 -13.80 8.38 16.94
C THR A 146 -14.97 8.12 17.89
N GLU A 147 -15.95 7.32 17.49
CA GLU A 147 -17.08 6.91 18.36
C GLU A 147 -16.60 6.21 19.64
N ASN A 148 -15.51 5.45 19.54
CA ASN A 148 -14.91 4.73 20.65
C ASN A 148 -13.90 5.58 21.47
N GLY A 149 -13.73 6.87 21.15
CA GLY A 149 -12.79 7.76 21.84
C GLY A 149 -11.31 7.51 21.52
N GLU A 150 -11.01 6.73 20.49
CA GLU A 150 -9.66 6.39 20.03
C GLU A 150 -9.28 7.06 18.69
N GLY A 151 -10.16 7.93 18.19
CA GLY A 151 -10.03 8.63 16.91
C GLY A 151 -9.03 9.79 16.90
N GLY A 152 -9.08 10.58 15.83
CA GLY A 152 -8.24 11.75 15.60
C GLY A 152 -6.90 11.44 14.94
N VAL A 153 -6.72 10.23 14.41
CA VAL A 153 -5.48 9.84 13.73
C VAL A 153 -5.40 10.46 12.34
N TYR A 154 -6.51 10.55 11.61
CA TYR A 154 -6.64 11.35 10.39
C TYR A 154 -8.09 11.80 10.24
N ASN A 155 -8.42 12.50 9.16
CA ASN A 155 -9.77 13.00 8.90
C ASN A 155 -9.96 13.24 7.39
N GLU A 156 -11.14 13.69 7.01
CA GLU A 156 -11.49 14.02 5.62
C GLU A 156 -10.52 15.01 4.95
N GLU A 157 -9.96 15.95 5.71
CA GLU A 157 -9.04 16.98 5.21
C GLU A 157 -7.57 16.54 5.21
N SER A 158 -7.24 15.38 5.77
CA SER A 158 -5.84 14.92 5.85
C SER A 158 -5.27 14.72 4.45
N LEU A 159 -4.11 15.34 4.19
CA LEU A 159 -3.47 15.33 2.88
C LEU A 159 -2.86 13.97 2.57
N CYS A 160 -3.02 13.54 1.33
CA CYS A 160 -2.55 12.25 0.83
C CYS A 160 -2.24 12.30 -0.66
N VAL A 161 -1.53 11.28 -1.14
CA VAL A 161 -1.18 11.07 -2.54
C VAL A 161 -1.63 9.67 -2.94
N GLY A 162 -2.53 9.59 -3.91
CA GLY A 162 -2.79 8.37 -4.68
C GLY A 162 -1.70 8.20 -5.74
N ALA A 163 -1.12 7.01 -5.81
CA ALA A 163 -0.12 6.64 -6.80
C ALA A 163 -0.59 5.43 -7.59
N ALA A 164 -0.49 5.48 -8.91
CA ALA A 164 -0.90 4.40 -9.80
C ALA A 164 0.20 4.06 -10.79
N ARG A 165 0.46 2.76 -10.94
CA ARG A 165 1.40 2.18 -11.92
C ARG A 165 2.80 2.81 -11.81
N VAL A 166 3.28 2.97 -10.58
CA VAL A 166 4.59 3.59 -10.30
C VAL A 166 5.70 2.82 -11.02
N GLY A 167 6.55 3.55 -11.75
CA GLY A 167 7.62 3.02 -12.60
C GLY A 167 7.19 2.60 -14.03
N CYS A 168 5.90 2.68 -14.38
CA CYS A 168 5.40 2.43 -15.73
C CYS A 168 5.39 3.70 -16.58
N LYS A 169 5.25 3.56 -17.91
CA LYS A 169 5.16 4.69 -18.85
C LYS A 169 3.93 5.58 -18.63
N ASP A 170 2.87 4.99 -18.09
CA ASP A 170 1.58 5.61 -17.81
C ASP A 170 1.38 5.80 -16.29
N GLU A 171 2.48 5.93 -15.52
CA GLU A 171 2.48 6.32 -14.11
C GLU A 171 1.63 7.58 -13.90
N LYS A 172 0.86 7.59 -12.81
CA LYS A 172 0.04 8.73 -12.43
C LYS A 172 0.06 8.95 -10.92
N PHE A 173 0.03 10.22 -10.54
CA PHE A 173 -0.15 10.68 -9.17
C PHE A 173 -1.35 11.62 -9.12
N VAL A 174 -2.10 11.53 -8.03
CA VAL A 174 -3.18 12.47 -7.68
C VAL A 174 -3.04 12.77 -6.19
N SER A 175 -2.91 14.05 -5.84
CA SER A 175 -2.84 14.48 -4.44
C SER A 175 -4.08 15.26 -4.04
N GLY A 176 -4.38 15.31 -2.75
CA GLY A 176 -5.56 15.97 -2.25
C GLY A 176 -5.87 15.60 -0.81
N THR A 177 -7.05 15.98 -0.36
CA THR A 177 -7.57 15.52 0.92
C THR A 177 -8.00 14.06 0.83
N LEU A 178 -8.05 13.36 1.97
CA LEU A 178 -8.51 11.98 2.02
C LEU A 178 -9.91 11.83 1.44
N LYS A 179 -10.77 12.83 1.65
CA LYS A 179 -12.10 12.89 1.05
C LYS A 179 -12.07 13.04 -0.46
N GLN A 180 -11.21 13.90 -1.01
CA GLN A 180 -11.06 14.04 -2.47
C GLN A 180 -10.55 12.75 -3.11
N LEU A 181 -9.68 12.00 -2.41
CA LEU A 181 -9.13 10.75 -2.92
C LEU A 181 -10.16 9.61 -3.02
N CYS A 182 -11.28 9.68 -2.30
CA CYS A 182 -12.40 8.76 -2.46
C CYS A 182 -12.90 8.69 -3.91
N ASP A 183 -12.80 9.80 -4.66
CA ASP A 183 -13.32 9.95 -6.02
C ASP A 183 -12.20 10.05 -7.09
N ALA A 184 -10.94 9.76 -6.73
CA ALA A 184 -9.78 9.98 -7.60
C ALA A 184 -9.51 8.85 -8.62
N ASP A 185 -10.28 7.75 -8.58
CA ASP A 185 -9.97 6.53 -9.33
C ASP A 185 -9.97 6.73 -10.85
N GLU A 186 -10.87 7.56 -11.40
CA GLU A 186 -10.90 7.86 -12.83
C GLU A 186 -9.63 8.60 -13.29
N GLN A 187 -9.14 9.53 -12.47
CA GLN A 187 -7.91 10.29 -12.75
C GLN A 187 -6.68 9.37 -12.70
N LEU A 188 -6.63 8.50 -11.70
CA LEU A 188 -5.54 7.54 -11.48
C LEU A 188 -5.52 6.44 -12.54
N GLY A 189 -6.68 5.98 -13.02
CA GLY A 189 -6.80 4.93 -14.04
C GLY A 189 -6.74 3.51 -13.46
N GLY A 190 -6.11 2.59 -14.19
CA GLY A 190 -6.08 1.16 -13.83
C GLY A 190 -5.04 0.78 -12.76
N PRO A 191 -5.12 -0.45 -12.21
CA PRO A 191 -4.15 -0.93 -11.21
C PRO A 191 -2.72 -1.04 -11.76
N LEU A 192 -1.68 -1.15 -10.93
CA LEU A 192 -1.69 -1.24 -9.46
C LEU A 192 -1.67 0.13 -8.78
N HIS A 193 -2.37 0.24 -7.66
CA HIS A 193 -2.50 1.48 -6.88
C HIS A 193 -1.79 1.37 -5.52
N SER A 194 -1.41 2.52 -4.97
CA SER A 194 -0.89 2.72 -3.61
C SER A 194 -1.37 4.07 -3.10
N LEU A 195 -1.50 4.22 -1.78
CA LEU A 195 -1.84 5.50 -1.15
C LEU A 195 -0.71 5.91 -0.19
N VAL A 196 -0.34 7.18 -0.19
CA VAL A 196 0.53 7.75 0.83
C VAL A 196 -0.26 8.74 1.65
N LEU A 197 -0.38 8.50 2.96
CA LEU A 197 -0.91 9.49 3.89
C LEU A 197 0.24 10.36 4.38
N LEU A 198 0.13 11.69 4.24
CA LEU A 198 1.19 12.59 4.68
C LEU A 198 1.26 12.62 6.22
N GLY A 199 2.47 12.43 6.74
CA GLY A 199 2.83 12.83 8.09
C GLY A 199 2.86 14.36 8.25
N ARG A 200 3.04 14.82 9.49
CA ARG A 200 3.07 16.25 9.81
C ARG A 200 4.43 16.90 9.53
N ARG A 201 5.52 16.13 9.60
CA ARG A 201 6.86 16.61 9.25
C ARG A 201 6.99 16.59 7.75
N THR A 202 6.99 17.77 7.18
CA THR A 202 7.05 17.96 5.75
C THR A 202 8.03 19.07 5.40
N HIS A 203 8.65 18.95 4.25
CA HIS A 203 9.54 19.96 3.68
C HIS A 203 8.82 20.79 2.61
N GLU A 204 9.16 22.07 2.46
CA GLU A 204 8.54 22.95 1.44
C GLU A 204 8.68 22.39 0.01
N LEU A 205 9.83 21.81 -0.31
CA LEU A 205 10.03 21.11 -1.59
C LEU A 205 9.07 19.93 -1.81
N GLU A 206 8.70 19.20 -0.75
CA GLU A 206 7.70 18.13 -0.86
C GLU A 206 6.34 18.72 -1.21
N HIS A 207 5.97 19.83 -0.56
CA HIS A 207 4.76 20.57 -0.89
C HIS A 207 4.75 21.02 -2.35
N ASP A 208 5.77 21.75 -2.77
CA ASP A 208 5.81 22.37 -4.09
C ASP A 208 5.69 21.33 -5.21
N TYR A 209 6.31 20.16 -5.02
CA TYR A 209 6.21 19.06 -5.98
C TYR A 209 4.85 18.36 -5.92
N VAL A 210 4.41 17.93 -4.73
CA VAL A 210 3.16 17.15 -4.58
C VAL A 210 1.93 17.97 -4.95
N ARG A 211 1.96 19.28 -4.70
CA ARG A 211 0.89 20.23 -5.04
C ARG A 211 0.56 20.23 -6.53
N GLU A 212 1.51 19.92 -7.41
CA GLU A 212 1.25 19.90 -8.85
C GLU A 212 0.30 18.78 -9.27
N PHE A 213 0.12 17.77 -8.42
CA PHE A 213 -0.84 16.67 -8.61
C PHE A 213 -2.18 16.91 -7.92
N ALA A 214 -2.39 18.08 -7.29
CA ALA A 214 -3.54 18.31 -6.42
C ALA A 214 -4.85 18.40 -7.20
N VAL A 215 -5.88 17.68 -6.74
CA VAL A 215 -7.26 17.77 -7.25
C VAL A 215 -7.76 19.22 -7.18
N ASP A 216 -7.48 19.90 -6.07
CA ASP A 216 -7.74 21.33 -5.89
C ASP A 216 -6.55 21.97 -5.17
N LYS A 217 -5.78 22.77 -5.92
CA LYS A 217 -4.59 23.47 -5.41
C LYS A 217 -4.92 24.49 -4.31
N GLY A 218 -6.09 25.14 -4.36
CA GLY A 218 -6.49 26.13 -3.36
C GLY A 218 -6.84 25.48 -2.02
N VAL A 219 -7.56 24.37 -2.06
CA VAL A 219 -7.84 23.54 -0.87
C VAL A 219 -6.55 22.97 -0.30
N TRP A 220 -5.69 22.42 -1.16
CA TRP A 220 -4.37 21.91 -0.77
C TRP A 220 -3.56 22.95 -0.02
N ASP A 221 -3.37 24.15 -0.59
CA ASP A 221 -2.57 25.23 0.01
C ASP A 221 -3.13 25.69 1.35
N THR A 222 -4.45 25.75 1.47
CA THR A 222 -5.12 26.16 2.70
C THR A 222 -4.85 25.17 3.83
N ILE A 223 -5.00 23.88 3.56
CA ILE A 223 -4.78 22.82 4.54
C ILE A 223 -3.30 22.69 4.86
N TRP A 224 -2.43 22.75 3.86
CA TRP A 224 -0.98 22.69 4.05
C TRP A 224 -0.50 23.76 5.04
N LYS A 225 -0.85 25.03 4.78
CA LYS A 225 -0.48 26.16 5.66
C LYS A 225 -1.01 26.00 7.08
N ARG A 226 -2.20 25.42 7.24
CA ARG A 226 -2.83 25.22 8.54
C ARG A 226 -2.15 24.11 9.35
N ASP A 227 -1.88 22.97 8.71
CA ASP A 227 -1.60 21.71 9.42
C ASP A 227 -0.19 21.15 9.23
N TYR A 228 0.55 21.59 8.19
CA TYR A 228 1.81 20.98 7.75
C TYR A 228 2.98 21.97 7.73
N GLU A 229 2.75 23.22 7.30
CA GLU A 229 3.79 24.26 7.21
C GLU A 229 4.46 24.52 8.57
N GLY A 230 5.79 24.43 8.61
CA GLY A 230 6.60 24.71 9.79
C GLY A 230 6.43 23.72 10.96
N LYS A 231 5.77 22.58 10.75
CA LYS A 231 5.62 21.52 11.77
C LYS A 231 6.82 20.57 11.70
N VAL A 232 7.85 20.83 12.50
CA VAL A 232 9.02 19.93 12.72
C VAL A 232 8.90 19.24 14.07
#